data_AF-A0A5D2BV18-F1
#
_entry.id   AF-A0A5D2BV18-F1
#
_cell.length_a   1.000
_cell.length_b   1.000
_cell.length_c   1.000
_cell.angle_alpha   90.00
_cell.angle_beta   90.00
_cell.angle_gamma   90.00
#
_symmetry.space_group_name_H-M   'P 1'
#
loop_
_entity.id
_entity.type
_entity.pdbx_description
1 polymer ?
#
loop_
_entity_poly.entity_id
_entity_poly.type
_entity_poly.pdbx_seq_one_letter_code
_entity_poly.pdbx_strand_id
1 'polypeptide(L)'
;MAVSKGIWSPKTLPDAEALAMKEDLVVWPPVVILHNGSIGTTNSGDRIVVSIEELEAFLREAGFGWGISKVCRGKPVNQSIMVVIFHGTFSGLQEAERLHKLYAENKHGRDEFQRVNCNSGETQHKLEDVLYGYLGIAGDLDKLDIKTKSHSIVKSKKGIYAIADAHLDTE
;
A
#
# COMPACT_ATOMS: atom_id res chain seq x y z
N MET A 1 50.71 14.59 -7.49
CA MET A 1 49.78 13.69 -6.76
C MET A 1 48.68 13.28 -7.72
N ALA A 2 48.61 11.99 -8.08
CA ALA A 2 47.56 11.47 -8.94
C ALA A 2 46.35 11.08 -8.07
N VAL A 3 45.22 11.75 -8.27
CA VAL A 3 43.94 11.37 -7.65
C VAL A 3 43.48 10.09 -8.33
N SER A 4 43.45 8.98 -7.60
CA SER A 4 42.87 7.72 -8.07
C SER A 4 41.39 7.97 -8.35
N LYS A 5 41.02 7.99 -9.64
CA LYS A 5 39.61 7.94 -10.04
C LYS A 5 39.10 6.54 -9.70
N GLY A 6 38.41 6.41 -8.57
CA GLY A 6 37.74 5.17 -8.21
C GLY A 6 36.78 4.77 -9.34
N ILE A 7 37.03 3.61 -9.95
CA ILE A 7 36.13 3.04 -10.97
C ILE A 7 34.89 2.55 -10.22
N TRP A 8 33.79 3.28 -10.34
CA TRP A 8 32.49 2.81 -9.87
C TRP A 8 32.05 1.63 -10.75
N SER A 9 31.87 0.45 -10.16
CA SER A 9 31.32 -0.73 -10.83
C SER A 9 29.94 -1.05 -10.26
N PRO A 10 28.85 -0.85 -11.03
CA PRO A 10 27.52 -1.26 -10.61
C PRO A 10 27.48 -2.80 -10.49
N LYS A 11 26.99 -3.31 -9.36
CA LYS A 11 26.65 -4.73 -9.21
C LYS A 11 25.13 -4.88 -9.21
N THR A 12 24.64 -5.83 -9.99
CA THR A 12 23.22 -6.19 -10.00
C THR A 12 22.91 -7.05 -8.79
N LEU A 13 21.87 -6.69 -8.04
CA LEU A 13 21.35 -7.51 -6.96
C LEU A 13 20.40 -8.59 -7.53
N PRO A 14 20.30 -9.76 -6.89
CA PRO A 14 19.24 -10.71 -7.18
C PRO A 14 17.85 -10.05 -7.02
N ASP A 15 16.91 -10.40 -7.88
CA ASP A 15 15.58 -9.77 -7.90
C ASP A 15 14.84 -9.86 -6.57
N ALA A 16 14.94 -11.00 -5.89
CA ALA A 16 14.32 -11.21 -4.58
C ALA A 16 14.90 -10.28 -3.49
N GLU A 17 16.22 -10.07 -3.52
CA GLU A 17 16.90 -9.17 -2.58
C GLU A 17 16.51 -7.71 -2.86
N ALA A 18 16.51 -7.32 -4.14
CA ALA A 18 16.09 -5.99 -4.55
C ALA A 18 14.62 -5.71 -4.22
N LEU A 19 13.73 -6.70 -4.36
CA LEU A 19 12.32 -6.60 -4.00
C LEU A 19 12.16 -6.45 -2.48
N ALA A 20 12.82 -7.30 -1.70
CA ALA A 20 12.77 -7.21 -0.24
C ALA A 20 13.29 -5.86 0.29
N MET A 21 14.29 -5.26 -0.36
CA MET A 21 14.76 -3.91 -0.04
C MET A 21 13.73 -2.83 -0.38
N LYS A 22 13.01 -2.97 -1.50
CA LYS A 22 11.95 -2.03 -1.87
C LYS A 22 10.75 -2.11 -0.92
N GLU A 23 10.35 -3.32 -0.55
CA GLU A 23 9.23 -3.58 0.36
C GLU A 23 9.51 -3.20 1.81
N ASP A 24 10.79 -3.10 2.18
CA ASP A 24 11.20 -2.58 3.48
C ASP A 24 10.98 -1.06 3.61
N LEU A 25 11.08 -0.32 2.51
CA LEU A 25 10.95 1.13 2.49
C LEU A 25 9.49 1.54 2.37
N VAL A 26 8.84 1.74 3.51
CA VAL A 26 7.41 2.05 3.61
C VAL A 26 7.15 3.55 3.73
N VAL A 27 5.98 4.00 3.27
CA VAL A 27 5.47 5.35 3.53
C VAL A 27 5.09 5.47 5.01
N TRP A 28 5.41 6.60 5.63
CA TRP A 28 5.11 6.91 7.03
C TRP A 28 4.42 8.27 7.17
N PRO A 29 3.26 8.39 7.88
CA PRO A 29 2.52 7.33 8.57
C PRO A 29 2.13 6.15 7.67
N PRO A 30 1.96 4.92 8.20
CA PRO A 30 1.68 3.74 7.38
C PRO A 30 0.42 3.93 6.56
N VAL A 31 0.48 3.58 5.28
CA VAL A 31 -0.66 3.65 4.37
C VAL A 31 -0.88 2.34 3.67
N VAL A 32 -2.14 2.00 3.42
CA VAL A 32 -2.54 0.94 2.49
C VAL A 32 -3.18 1.59 1.27
N ILE A 33 -2.66 1.22 0.09
CA ILE A 33 -3.19 1.67 -1.20
C ILE A 33 -4.20 0.64 -1.66
N LEU A 34 -5.40 1.10 -2.00
CA LEU A 34 -6.48 0.29 -2.55
C LEU A 34 -6.77 0.74 -3.97
N HIS A 35 -6.62 -0.17 -4.93
CA HIS A 35 -7.01 0.05 -6.32
C HIS A 35 -8.35 -0.61 -6.59
N ASN A 36 -9.23 0.11 -7.24
CA ASN A 36 -10.46 -0.44 -7.78
C ASN A 36 -10.21 -1.00 -9.18
N GLY A 37 -10.24 -2.33 -9.30
CA GLY A 37 -10.03 -3.08 -10.54
C GLY A 37 -11.16 -2.94 -11.55
N SER A 38 -12.35 -2.46 -11.16
CA SER A 38 -13.51 -2.35 -12.06
C SER A 38 -13.41 -1.22 -13.11
N ILE A 39 -12.54 -0.24 -12.89
CA ILE A 39 -12.47 1.00 -13.69
C ILE A 39 -11.77 0.80 -15.06
N GLY A 40 -11.13 -0.34 -15.28
CA GLY A 40 -10.51 -0.71 -16.57
C GLY A 40 -11.46 -1.19 -17.67
N THR A 41 -12.74 -1.43 -17.34
CA THR A 41 -13.73 -1.91 -18.32
C THR A 41 -14.27 -0.74 -19.15
N THR A 42 -14.31 -0.93 -20.47
CA THR A 42 -14.69 0.07 -21.49
C THR A 42 -16.17 0.47 -21.44
N ASN A 43 -16.98 -0.22 -20.64
CA ASN A 43 -18.41 0.03 -20.53
C ASN A 43 -18.66 0.81 -19.23
N SER A 44 -19.06 2.08 -19.35
CA SER A 44 -19.33 2.96 -18.21
C SER A 44 -20.48 2.49 -17.30
N GLY A 45 -21.25 1.48 -17.71
CA GLY A 45 -22.41 0.93 -16.98
C GLY A 45 -22.07 0.01 -15.81
N ASP A 46 -20.93 -0.70 -15.85
CA ASP A 46 -20.58 -1.74 -14.85
C ASP A 46 -19.51 -1.28 -13.86
N ARG A 47 -19.18 0.02 -13.86
CA ARG A 47 -18.17 0.57 -12.97
C ARG A 47 -18.72 0.68 -11.56
N ILE A 48 -18.09 -0.02 -10.63
CA ILE A 48 -18.47 0.06 -9.23
C ILE A 48 -17.74 1.23 -8.62
N VAL A 49 -18.47 2.30 -8.39
CA VAL A 49 -17.97 3.45 -7.66
C VAL A 49 -18.03 3.12 -6.18
N VAL A 50 -16.87 2.76 -5.63
CA VAL A 50 -16.71 2.62 -4.18
C VAL A 50 -16.60 4.02 -3.57
N SER A 51 -17.52 4.37 -2.67
CA SER A 51 -17.48 5.59 -1.86
C SER A 51 -16.51 5.46 -0.67
N ILE A 52 -16.14 6.58 -0.07
CA ILE A 52 -15.26 6.54 1.12
C ILE A 52 -16.01 5.91 2.29
N GLU A 53 -17.30 6.21 2.39
CA GLU A 53 -18.19 5.78 3.45
C GLU A 53 -18.41 4.25 3.43
N GLU A 54 -18.58 3.66 2.24
CA GLU A 54 -18.67 2.20 2.06
C GLU A 54 -17.36 1.51 2.47
N LEU A 55 -16.22 2.09 2.08
CA LEU A 55 -14.91 1.55 2.47
C LEU A 55 -14.70 1.65 3.98
N GLU A 56 -15.05 2.77 4.61
CA GLU A 56 -14.94 2.93 6.06
C GLU A 56 -15.87 1.97 6.82
N ALA A 57 -17.07 1.70 6.31
CA ALA A 57 -17.97 0.70 6.86
C ALA A 57 -17.37 -0.69 6.80
N PHE A 58 -16.86 -1.09 5.64
CA PHE A 58 -16.17 -2.37 5.46
C PHE A 58 -14.97 -2.52 6.40
N LEU A 59 -14.10 -1.49 6.49
CA LEU A 59 -12.93 -1.53 7.36
C LEU A 59 -13.31 -1.66 8.84
N ARG A 60 -14.41 -1.04 9.26
CA ARG A 60 -14.93 -1.17 10.62
C ARG A 60 -15.46 -2.58 10.89
N GLU A 61 -16.22 -3.15 9.96
CA GLU A 61 -16.75 -4.51 10.06
C GLU A 61 -15.63 -5.56 10.08
N ALA A 62 -14.55 -5.34 9.31
CA ALA A 62 -13.35 -6.16 9.29
C ALA A 62 -12.38 -5.88 10.48
N GLY A 63 -12.76 -5.00 11.42
CA GLY A 63 -12.06 -4.77 12.68
C GLY A 63 -10.88 -3.79 12.63
N PHE A 64 -10.71 -2.98 11.58
CA PHE A 64 -9.57 -2.05 11.43
C PHE A 64 -9.79 -0.66 12.04
N GLY A 65 -10.95 -0.39 12.63
CA GLY A 65 -11.40 0.98 12.95
C GLY A 65 -10.49 1.79 13.89
N TRP A 66 -9.75 1.16 14.81
CA TRP A 66 -8.96 1.87 15.83
C TRP A 66 -7.57 2.30 15.33
N GLY A 67 -7.00 1.58 14.37
CA GLY A 67 -5.68 1.89 13.81
C GLY A 67 -5.72 2.98 12.74
N ILE A 68 -6.88 3.19 12.11
CA ILE A 68 -7.06 4.11 10.98
C ILE A 68 -7.15 5.55 11.48
N SER A 69 -6.32 6.42 10.91
CA SER A 69 -6.39 7.87 11.12
C SER A 69 -7.31 8.55 10.11
N LYS A 70 -7.30 8.09 8.85
CA LYS A 70 -8.08 8.70 7.76
C LYS A 70 -8.24 7.74 6.59
N VAL A 71 -9.39 7.79 5.91
CA VAL A 71 -9.58 7.25 4.55
C VAL A 71 -9.74 8.41 3.57
N CYS A 72 -9.08 8.36 2.42
CA CYS A 72 -9.26 9.36 1.37
C CYS A 72 -8.99 8.83 -0.03
N ARG A 73 -9.34 9.62 -1.04
CA ARG A 73 -8.92 9.35 -2.42
C ARG A 73 -7.41 9.57 -2.56
N GLY A 74 -6.81 8.82 -3.48
CA GLY A 74 -5.44 9.05 -3.93
C GLY A 74 -5.34 10.27 -4.86
N LYS A 75 -4.38 10.23 -5.78
CA LYS A 75 -4.13 11.33 -6.73
C LYS A 75 -5.41 11.73 -7.50
N PRO A 76 -5.74 13.03 -7.65
CA PRO A 76 -7.03 13.50 -8.19
C PRO A 76 -7.39 13.00 -9.59
N VAL A 77 -6.39 12.75 -10.43
CA VAL A 77 -6.59 12.29 -11.83
C VAL A 77 -7.00 10.82 -11.89
N ASN A 78 -6.79 10.06 -10.80
CA ASN A 78 -7.17 8.66 -10.71
C ASN A 78 -8.16 8.42 -9.56
N GLN A 79 -9.45 8.49 -9.86
CA GLN A 79 -10.51 8.20 -8.89
C GLN A 79 -10.59 6.71 -8.49
N SER A 80 -9.83 5.83 -9.15
CA SER A 80 -9.77 4.39 -8.81
C SER A 80 -8.91 4.07 -7.60
N ILE A 81 -8.16 5.05 -7.06
CA ILE A 81 -7.28 4.84 -5.91
C ILE A 81 -7.93 5.41 -4.65
N MET A 82 -8.01 4.57 -3.63
CA MET A 82 -8.26 4.99 -2.26
C MET A 82 -7.03 4.70 -1.40
N VAL A 83 -6.85 5.49 -0.37
CA VAL A 83 -5.73 5.41 0.56
C VAL A 83 -6.29 5.33 1.96
N VAL A 84 -5.93 4.26 2.67
CA VAL A 84 -6.21 4.10 4.10
C VAL A 84 -4.94 4.49 4.84
N ILE A 85 -5.00 5.55 5.63
CA ILE A 85 -3.88 6.07 6.41
C ILE A 85 -4.07 5.63 7.85
N PHE A 86 -3.08 4.93 8.39
CA PHE A 86 -3.04 4.51 9.78
C PHE A 86 -2.29 5.53 10.63
N HIS A 87 -2.51 5.49 11.94
CA HIS A 87 -1.74 6.30 12.87
C HIS A 87 -0.25 6.00 12.74
N GLY A 88 0.59 7.03 12.89
CA GLY A 88 2.05 6.91 12.83
C GLY A 88 2.64 6.28 14.09
N THR A 89 2.14 5.12 14.49
CA THR A 89 2.54 4.33 15.66
C THR A 89 2.95 2.93 15.24
N PHE A 90 3.61 2.19 16.13
CA PHE A 90 3.94 0.78 15.88
C PHE A 90 2.67 -0.07 15.65
N SER A 91 1.64 0.12 16.47
CA SER A 91 0.34 -0.53 16.29
C SER A 91 -0.36 -0.15 14.98
N GLY A 92 -0.21 1.10 14.53
CA GLY A 92 -0.73 1.54 13.23
C GLY A 92 -0.04 0.84 12.06
N LEU A 93 1.27 0.57 12.17
CA LEU A 93 2.00 -0.23 11.19
C LEU A 93 1.51 -1.69 11.18
N GLN A 94 1.34 -2.30 12.36
CA GLN A 94 0.82 -3.67 12.48
C GLN A 94 -0.57 -3.81 11.86
N GLU A 95 -1.48 -2.86 12.10
CA GLU A 95 -2.81 -2.87 11.49
C GLU A 95 -2.77 -2.64 9.97
N ALA A 96 -1.86 -1.78 9.49
CA ALA A 96 -1.63 -1.61 8.05
C ALA A 96 -1.12 -2.90 7.39
N GLU A 97 -0.21 -3.62 8.05
CA GLU A 97 0.27 -4.93 7.58
C GLU A 97 -0.81 -6.00 7.65
N ARG A 98 -1.67 -5.99 8.67
CA ARG A 98 -2.84 -6.88 8.76
C ARG A 98 -3.79 -6.66 7.59
N LEU A 99 -4.05 -5.40 7.21
CA LEU A 99 -4.90 -5.09 6.06
C LEU A 99 -4.24 -5.49 4.74
N HIS A 100 -2.94 -5.23 4.58
CA HIS A 100 -2.18 -5.69 3.43
C HIS A 100 -2.23 -7.22 3.26
N LYS A 101 -2.07 -7.95 4.36
CA LYS A 101 -2.12 -9.41 4.39
C LYS A 101 -3.50 -9.94 4.04
N LEU A 102 -4.57 -9.33 4.56
CA LEU A 102 -5.96 -9.68 4.21
C LEU A 102 -6.17 -9.69 2.68
N TYR A 103 -5.72 -8.64 1.99
CA TYR A 103 -5.84 -8.56 0.53
C TYR A 103 -4.93 -9.56 -0.19
N ALA A 104 -3.69 -9.75 0.28
CA ALA A 104 -2.76 -10.71 -0.32
C ALA A 104 -3.27 -12.17 -0.22
N GLU A 105 -3.80 -12.56 0.94
CA GLU A 105 -4.38 -13.90 1.18
C GLU A 105 -5.60 -14.16 0.30
N ASN A 106 -6.38 -13.11 0.00
CA ASN A 106 -7.53 -13.15 -0.89
C ASN A 106 -7.16 -13.03 -2.39
N LYS A 107 -5.86 -13.09 -2.74
CA LYS A 107 -5.36 -12.90 -4.12
C LYS A 107 -5.78 -11.55 -4.74
N HIS A 108 -5.90 -10.52 -3.91
CA HIS A 108 -6.16 -9.15 -4.32
C HIS A 108 -4.99 -8.24 -3.89
N GLY A 109 -3.76 -8.75 -3.97
CA GLY A 109 -2.54 -8.01 -3.64
C GLY A 109 -2.03 -7.12 -4.78
N ARG A 110 -0.85 -6.55 -4.58
CA ARG A 110 -0.15 -5.71 -5.58
C ARG A 110 0.08 -6.45 -6.89
N ASP A 111 0.58 -7.68 -6.79
CA ASP A 111 0.96 -8.48 -7.95
C ASP A 111 -0.26 -8.91 -8.75
N GLU A 112 -1.35 -9.24 -8.07
CA GLU A 112 -2.60 -9.60 -8.73
C GLU A 112 -3.18 -8.40 -9.46
N PHE A 113 -3.19 -7.21 -8.84
CA PHE A 113 -3.61 -5.99 -9.53
C PHE A 113 -2.77 -5.69 -10.78
N GLN A 114 -1.45 -5.90 -10.73
CA GLN A 114 -0.58 -5.70 -11.90
C GLN A 114 -0.87 -6.69 -13.04
N ARG A 115 -1.40 -7.88 -12.71
CA ARG A 115 -1.81 -8.90 -13.69
C ARG A 115 -3.22 -8.70 -14.21
N VAL A 116 -4.04 -7.83 -13.60
CA VAL A 116 -5.37 -7.47 -14.10
C VAL A 116 -5.21 -6.67 -15.40
N ASN A 117 -5.06 -7.41 -16.50
CA ASN A 117 -5.09 -6.90 -17.86
C ASN A 117 -6.48 -7.17 -18.42
N CYS A 118 -7.39 -6.19 -18.29
CA CYS A 118 -8.68 -5.99 -18.97
C CYS A 118 -9.44 -7.22 -19.54
N ASN A 119 -9.45 -8.37 -18.87
CA ASN A 119 -10.11 -9.59 -19.34
C ASN A 119 -10.90 -10.23 -18.21
N SER A 120 -12.13 -10.65 -18.54
CA SER A 120 -13.14 -11.30 -17.69
C SER A 120 -13.96 -10.29 -16.88
N GLY A 121 -15.28 -10.17 -17.03
CA GLY A 121 -16.27 -11.21 -17.28
C GLY A 121 -17.24 -11.14 -16.11
N GLU A 122 -18.51 -10.83 -16.38
CA GLU A 122 -19.55 -10.48 -15.41
C GLU A 122 -19.62 -11.49 -14.26
N THR A 123 -19.38 -11.05 -13.02
CA THR A 123 -19.83 -11.80 -11.84
C THR A 123 -20.09 -10.84 -10.69
N GLN A 124 -21.17 -11.12 -9.95
CA GLN A 124 -21.76 -10.33 -8.88
C GLN A 124 -20.71 -9.73 -7.93
N HIS A 125 -20.71 -8.41 -7.82
CA HIS A 125 -19.59 -7.69 -7.23
C HIS A 125 -19.84 -7.36 -5.76
N LYS A 126 -19.13 -8.01 -4.85
CA LYS A 126 -18.91 -7.44 -3.51
C LYS A 126 -17.77 -6.44 -3.56
N LEU A 127 -17.75 -5.50 -2.62
CA LEU A 127 -16.67 -4.50 -2.48
C LEU A 127 -15.28 -5.16 -2.42
N GLU A 128 -15.20 -6.29 -1.72
CA GLU A 128 -13.98 -7.10 -1.56
C GLU A 128 -13.47 -7.69 -2.88
N ASP A 129 -14.37 -7.93 -3.84
CA ASP A 129 -14.05 -8.58 -5.12
C ASP A 129 -13.45 -7.60 -6.14
N VAL A 130 -13.60 -6.30 -5.90
CA VAL A 130 -13.16 -5.24 -6.83
C VAL A 130 -11.96 -4.46 -6.32
N LEU A 131 -11.64 -4.56 -5.03
CA LEU A 131 -10.54 -3.83 -4.41
C LEU A 131 -9.29 -4.69 -4.30
N TYR A 132 -8.18 -4.12 -4.73
CA TYR A 132 -6.85 -4.68 -4.60
C TYR A 132 -6.02 -3.84 -3.66
N GLY A 133 -5.53 -4.45 -2.58
CA GLY A 133 -4.91 -3.73 -1.47
C GLY A 133 -3.48 -4.16 -1.20
N TYR A 134 -2.63 -3.18 -0.91
CA TYR A 134 -1.25 -3.45 -0.50
C TYR A 134 -0.64 -2.32 0.34
N LEU A 135 0.36 -2.66 1.15
CA LEU A 135 1.11 -1.69 1.94
C LEU A 135 1.88 -0.72 1.03
N GLY A 136 1.73 0.59 1.27
CA GLY A 136 2.36 1.64 0.50
C GLY A 136 3.88 1.69 0.74
N ILE A 137 4.65 1.53 -0.34
CA ILE A 137 6.10 1.63 -0.32
C ILE A 137 6.56 2.96 -0.90
N ALA A 138 7.86 3.26 -0.82
CA ALA A 138 8.44 4.50 -1.36
C ALA A 138 8.04 4.77 -2.83
N GLY A 139 7.91 3.72 -3.64
CA GLY A 139 7.48 3.79 -5.04
C GLY A 139 6.00 4.14 -5.26
N ASP A 140 5.17 4.22 -4.21
CA ASP A 140 3.75 4.58 -4.29
C ASP A 140 3.46 6.03 -3.83
N LEU A 141 4.49 6.80 -3.46
CA LEU A 141 4.32 8.19 -3.01
C LEU A 141 3.61 9.08 -4.05
N ASP A 142 3.69 8.74 -5.33
CA ASP A 142 3.04 9.44 -6.42
C ASP A 142 1.53 9.13 -6.54
N LYS A 143 1.04 8.07 -5.88
CA LYS A 143 -0.38 7.69 -5.83
C LYS A 143 -1.16 8.43 -4.75
N LEU A 144 -0.46 9.03 -3.79
CA LEU A 144 -1.05 9.81 -2.71
C LEU A 144 -1.53 11.18 -3.21
N ASP A 145 -2.54 11.73 -2.54
CA ASP A 145 -2.90 13.14 -2.72
C ASP A 145 -1.77 14.06 -2.25
N ILE A 146 -1.76 15.31 -2.73
CA ILE A 146 -0.67 16.27 -2.48
C ILE A 146 -0.46 16.49 -0.97
N LYS A 147 -1.54 16.59 -0.19
CA LYS A 147 -1.46 16.83 1.25
C LYS A 147 -0.89 15.61 1.96
N THR A 148 -1.40 14.42 1.68
CA THR A 148 -0.87 13.19 2.29
C THR A 148 0.60 13.00 1.91
N LYS A 149 0.97 13.21 0.65
CA LYS A 149 2.35 13.13 0.18
C LYS A 149 3.27 14.12 0.89
N SER A 150 2.87 15.38 1.06
CA SER A 150 3.72 16.41 1.67
C SER A 150 3.99 16.17 3.16
N HIS A 151 3.13 15.42 3.83
CA HIS A 151 3.27 15.06 5.26
C HIS A 151 3.85 13.66 5.47
N SER A 152 4.20 12.95 4.39
CA SER A 152 4.75 11.60 4.46
C SER A 152 6.26 11.58 4.33
N ILE A 153 6.91 10.67 5.04
CA ILE A 153 8.34 10.33 4.90
C ILE A 153 8.50 8.85 4.59
N VAL A 154 9.68 8.43 4.15
CA VAL A 154 10.00 7.01 3.96
C VAL A 154 10.73 6.48 5.19
N LYS A 155 10.33 5.32 5.69
CA LYS A 155 11.00 4.63 6.80
C LYS A 155 11.31 3.18 6.44
N SER A 156 12.36 2.62 7.05
CA SER A 156 12.62 1.17 7.01
C SER A 156 11.71 0.46 8.00
N LYS A 157 10.94 -0.50 7.50
CA LYS A 157 10.05 -1.35 8.29
C LYS A 157 10.86 -2.21 9.26
N LYS A 158 11.88 -2.91 8.76
CA LYS A 158 12.81 -3.70 9.58
C LYS A 158 13.48 -2.85 10.66
N GLY A 159 13.85 -1.61 10.34
CA GLY A 159 14.40 -0.67 11.32
C GLY A 159 13.42 -0.34 12.44
N ILE A 160 12.13 -0.16 12.13
CA ILE A 160 11.09 0.07 13.15
C ILE A 160 10.93 -1.15 14.06
N TYR A 161 10.86 -2.36 13.48
CA TYR A 161 10.75 -3.61 14.25
C TYR A 161 11.98 -3.85 15.13
N ALA A 162 13.19 -3.63 14.61
CA ALA A 162 14.42 -3.79 15.38
C ALA A 162 14.47 -2.86 16.61
N ILE A 163 13.96 -1.64 16.50
CA ILE A 163 13.85 -0.71 17.64
C ILE A 163 12.81 -1.24 18.66
N ALA A 164 11.66 -1.71 18.19
CA ALA A 164 10.62 -2.26 19.06
C ALA A 164 11.10 -3.52 19.82
N ASP A 165 11.78 -4.44 19.13
CA ASP A 165 12.30 -5.68 19.71
C ASP A 165 13.39 -5.38 20.75
N ALA A 166 14.29 -4.43 20.48
CA ALA A 166 15.34 -4.02 21.42
C ALA A 166 14.79 -3.43 22.73
N HIS A 167 13.56 -2.89 22.73
CA HIS A 167 12.92 -2.40 23.95
C HIS A 167 12.31 -3.54 24.80
N LEU A 168 11.98 -4.69 24.20
CA LEU A 168 11.41 -5.84 24.90
C LEU A 168 12.49 -6.67 25.64
N ASP A 169 13.74 -6.63 25.17
CA ASP A 169 14.87 -7.36 25.79
C ASP A 169 15.48 -6.64 27.02
N THR A 170 14.98 -5.45 27.36
CA THR A 170 15.47 -4.63 28.48
C THR A 170 14.57 -4.64 29.73
N GLU A 171 13.49 -5.42 29.75
CA GLU A 171 12.62 -5.66 30.92
C GLU A 171 12.86 -7.05 31.55
#